data_AF-A0A523R5G5-F1
#
_entry.id   AF-A0A523R5G5-F1
#
_cell.length_a   1.000
_cell.length_b   1.000
_cell.length_c   1.000
_cell.angle_alpha   90.00
_cell.angle_beta   90.00
_cell.angle_gamma   90.00
#
_symmetry.space_group_name_H-M   'P 1'
#
loop_
_entity.id
_entity.type
_entity.pdbx_description
1 polymer ?
#
loop_
_entity_poly.entity_id
_entity_poly.type
_entity_poly.pdbx_seq_one_letter_code
_entity_poly.pdbx_strand_id
1 'polypeptide(L)'
;ELDASAGIDAYGFLYKFHAVNHSRGLCPEGWHVPTAGEWRTLIDYLGGVEVAGGKMRETGSGLWRISVPGSTNESGFSATPAGGRGRLGSAGDAGYYATWWSSTSSDPTYAWHWGLYPDRNSIRSNPGNKSSGFSVRCIKD
;
A
#
# COMPACT_ATOMS: atom_id res chain seq x y z
N GLU A 1 -0.54 -22.69 10.98
CA GLU A 1 -1.71 -21.86 10.61
C GLU A 1 -1.56 -20.55 11.35
N LEU A 2 -1.31 -19.45 10.64
CA LEU A 2 -1.41 -18.13 11.29
C LEU A 2 -2.90 -17.87 11.44
N ASP A 3 -3.34 -17.62 12.67
CA ASP A 3 -4.71 -17.22 12.96
C ASP A 3 -5.06 -16.02 12.08
N ALA A 4 -6.13 -16.13 11.30
CA ALA A 4 -6.55 -15.07 10.37
C ALA A 4 -6.82 -13.75 11.12
N SER A 5 -7.21 -13.83 12.40
CA SER A 5 -7.36 -12.67 13.29
C SER A 5 -6.01 -11.98 13.58
N ALA A 6 -4.98 -12.75 13.98
CA ALA A 6 -3.65 -12.23 14.24
C ALA A 6 -2.99 -11.60 13.00
N GLY A 7 -3.28 -12.12 11.80
CA GLY A 7 -2.83 -11.53 10.54
C GLY A 7 -3.50 -10.18 10.25
N ILE A 8 -4.81 -10.06 10.50
CA ILE A 8 -5.55 -8.81 10.34
C ILE A 8 -5.09 -7.76 11.35
N ASP A 9 -4.88 -8.14 12.61
CA ASP A 9 -4.43 -7.21 13.64
C ASP A 9 -3.03 -6.65 13.36
N ALA A 10 -2.15 -7.46 12.77
CA ALA A 10 -0.79 -7.06 12.43
C ALA A 10 -0.68 -6.25 11.12
N TYR A 11 -1.46 -6.62 10.09
CA TYR A 11 -1.26 -6.13 8.73
C TYR A 11 -2.45 -5.34 8.16
N GLY A 12 -3.62 -5.44 8.76
CA GLY A 12 -4.86 -4.86 8.27
C GLY A 12 -5.49 -5.65 7.12
N PHE A 13 -6.52 -5.06 6.51
CA PHE A 13 -7.29 -5.67 5.43
C PHE A 13 -6.76 -5.31 4.04
N LEU A 14 -6.89 -6.26 3.12
CA LEU A 14 -6.68 -6.06 1.69
C LEU A 14 -8.04 -5.96 0.97
N TYR A 15 -8.21 -4.92 0.17
CA TYR A 15 -9.46 -4.60 -0.51
C TYR A 15 -9.34 -4.82 -2.01
N LYS A 16 -10.42 -5.29 -2.64
CA LYS A 16 -10.53 -5.24 -4.11
C LYS A 16 -10.82 -3.81 -4.57
N PHE A 17 -10.43 -3.47 -5.79
CA PHE A 17 -10.60 -2.11 -6.31
C PHE A 17 -12.08 -1.66 -6.36
N HIS A 18 -13.02 -2.59 -6.53
CA HIS A 18 -14.45 -2.26 -6.47
C HIS A 18 -14.85 -1.58 -5.14
N ALA A 19 -14.20 -1.93 -4.02
CA ALA A 19 -14.46 -1.28 -2.74
C ALA A 19 -13.95 0.17 -2.72
N VAL A 20 -12.80 0.43 -3.36
CA VAL A 20 -12.21 1.78 -3.48
C VAL A 20 -13.12 2.72 -4.27
N ASN A 21 -13.77 2.23 -5.31
CA ASN A 21 -14.63 3.03 -6.20
C ASN A 21 -16.13 2.88 -5.91
N HIS A 22 -16.50 2.33 -4.75
CA HIS A 22 -17.90 2.16 -4.36
C HIS A 22 -18.49 3.49 -3.89
N SER A 23 -19.77 3.75 -4.18
CA SER A 23 -20.46 5.01 -3.78
C SER A 23 -20.50 5.26 -2.28
N ARG A 24 -20.49 4.20 -1.46
CA ARG A 24 -20.40 4.28 0.01
C ARG A 24 -19.01 4.70 0.52
N GLY A 25 -17.98 4.66 -0.31
CA GLY A 25 -16.59 4.92 0.07
C GLY A 25 -16.00 3.88 1.03
N LEU A 26 -14.66 3.87 1.13
CA LEU A 26 -13.92 3.18 2.20
C LEU A 26 -13.46 4.14 3.30
N CYS A 27 -13.38 5.42 2.97
CA CYS A 27 -12.87 6.45 3.83
C CYS A 27 -14.01 7.14 4.60
N PRO A 28 -13.75 7.64 5.81
CA PRO A 28 -14.70 8.47 6.54
C PRO A 28 -15.09 9.74 5.76
N GLU A 29 -16.16 10.40 6.20
CA GLU A 29 -16.57 11.69 5.62
C GLU A 29 -15.44 12.74 5.73
N GLY A 30 -15.19 13.47 4.63
CA GLY A 30 -14.08 14.42 4.50
C GLY A 30 -12.71 13.78 4.24
N TRP A 31 -12.69 12.50 3.88
CA TRP A 31 -11.50 11.76 3.50
C TRP A 31 -11.73 10.97 2.21
N HIS A 32 -10.67 10.77 1.44
CA HIS A 32 -10.72 9.99 0.21
C HIS A 32 -9.49 9.08 0.04
N VAL A 33 -9.61 8.09 -0.86
CA VAL A 33 -8.48 7.23 -1.25
C VAL A 33 -7.59 7.99 -2.24
N PRO A 34 -6.28 8.13 -1.99
CA PRO A 34 -5.41 8.97 -2.81
C PRO A 34 -5.43 8.60 -4.28
N THR A 35 -5.50 9.62 -5.12
CA THR A 35 -5.29 9.53 -6.56
C THR A 35 -3.81 9.27 -6.88
N ALA A 36 -3.53 8.89 -8.13
CA ALA A 36 -2.16 8.69 -8.58
C ALA A 36 -1.37 10.01 -8.59
N GLY A 37 -2.05 11.16 -8.65
CA GLY A 37 -1.43 12.48 -8.52
C GLY A 37 -0.96 12.74 -7.09
N GLU A 38 -1.81 12.52 -6.10
CA GLU A 38 -1.46 12.76 -4.69
C GLU A 38 -0.38 11.82 -4.18
N TRP A 39 -0.38 10.57 -4.65
CA TRP A 39 0.74 9.67 -4.41
C TRP A 39 2.06 10.22 -4.95
N ARG A 40 2.08 10.79 -6.17
CA ARG A 40 3.28 11.42 -6.72
C ARG A 40 3.71 12.63 -5.89
N THR A 41 2.78 13.47 -5.47
CA THR A 41 3.07 14.61 -4.60
C THR A 41 3.77 14.18 -3.31
N LEU A 42 3.26 13.14 -2.64
CA LEU A 42 3.90 12.57 -1.45
C LEU A 42 5.32 12.07 -1.76
N ILE A 43 5.48 11.33 -2.86
CA ILE A 43 6.77 10.73 -3.23
C ILE A 43 7.80 11.82 -3.57
N ASP A 44 7.41 12.85 -4.31
CA ASP A 44 8.25 13.98 -4.66
C ASP A 44 8.66 14.77 -3.41
N TYR A 45 7.71 15.01 -2.50
CA TYR A 45 7.99 15.61 -1.19
C TYR A 45 9.04 14.82 -0.39
N LEU A 46 9.03 13.49 -0.50
CA LEU A 46 10.00 12.62 0.17
C LEU A 46 11.35 12.49 -0.55
N GLY A 47 11.55 13.20 -1.66
CA GLY A 47 12.82 13.21 -2.41
C GLY A 47 12.84 12.26 -3.61
N GLY A 48 11.66 11.80 -4.06
CA GLY A 48 11.50 11.03 -5.29
C GLY A 48 11.50 9.52 -5.10
N VAL A 49 11.18 8.82 -6.21
CA VAL A 49 10.86 7.38 -6.22
C VAL A 49 11.96 6.47 -5.68
N GLU A 50 13.24 6.86 -5.77
CA GLU A 50 14.36 5.99 -5.36
C GLU A 50 14.60 5.96 -3.85
N VAL A 51 14.13 6.98 -3.11
CA VAL A 51 14.40 7.13 -1.67
C VAL A 51 13.13 7.16 -0.82
N ALA A 52 11.99 7.58 -1.39
CA ALA A 52 10.74 7.77 -0.66
C ALA A 52 10.31 6.51 0.10
N GLY A 53 10.51 5.33 -0.48
CA GLY A 53 10.11 4.07 0.16
C GLY A 53 10.82 3.80 1.49
N GLY A 54 12.10 4.12 1.62
CA GLY A 54 12.82 4.01 2.90
C GLY A 54 12.29 4.96 3.97
N LYS A 55 11.89 6.17 3.55
CA LYS A 55 11.31 7.19 4.44
C LYS A 55 9.88 6.90 4.86
N MET A 56 9.18 6.04 4.12
CA MET A 56 7.81 5.60 4.39
C MET A 56 7.73 4.30 5.18
N ARG A 57 8.75 3.44 5.06
CA ARG A 57 8.79 2.12 5.66
C ARG A 57 8.68 2.22 7.17
N GLU A 58 7.73 1.49 7.75
CA GLU A 58 7.65 1.33 9.20
C GLU A 58 8.93 0.66 9.74
N THR A 59 9.34 1.10 10.94
CA THR A 59 10.54 0.60 11.62
C THR A 59 10.20 0.30 13.08
N GLY A 60 10.75 -0.80 13.61
CA GLY A 60 10.70 -1.12 15.04
C GLY A 60 9.69 -2.18 15.47
N SER A 61 8.66 -2.50 14.68
CA SER A 61 7.68 -3.56 15.04
C SER A 61 8.15 -4.99 14.73
N GLY A 62 9.12 -5.15 13.83
CA GLY A 62 9.51 -6.47 13.30
C GLY A 62 8.54 -7.06 12.27
N LEU A 63 7.54 -6.30 11.82
CA LEU A 63 6.58 -6.77 10.80
C LEU A 63 7.24 -7.00 9.44
N TRP A 64 8.24 -6.19 9.08
CA TRP A 64 9.09 -6.41 7.91
C TRP A 64 10.08 -7.54 8.18
N ARG A 65 10.00 -8.61 7.37
CA ARG A 65 10.88 -9.79 7.47
C ARG A 65 12.28 -9.55 6.93
N ILE A 66 12.44 -8.53 6.09
CA ILE A 66 13.72 -8.09 5.56
C ILE A 66 13.96 -6.67 6.04
N SER A 67 15.09 -6.46 6.70
CA SER A 67 15.56 -5.14 7.10
C SER A 67 16.23 -4.47 5.91
N VAL A 68 15.81 -3.24 5.58
CA VAL A 68 16.39 -2.45 4.50
C VAL A 68 17.17 -1.28 5.11
N PRO A 69 18.50 -1.23 4.94
CA PRO A 69 19.32 -0.12 5.42
C PRO A 69 18.80 1.24 4.94
N GLY A 70 18.80 2.22 5.83
CA GLY A 70 18.29 3.57 5.53
C GLY A 70 16.76 3.70 5.57
N SER A 71 16.03 2.67 6.04
CA SER A 71 14.62 2.83 6.38
C SER A 71 14.48 3.62 7.68
N THR A 72 13.73 4.72 7.65
CA THR A 72 13.66 5.66 8.78
C THR A 72 12.24 5.93 9.28
N ASN A 73 11.22 5.66 8.47
CA ASN A 73 9.86 6.13 8.70
C ASN A 73 9.75 7.65 8.99
N GLU A 74 10.70 8.48 8.56
CA GLU A 74 10.71 9.91 8.90
C GLU A 74 9.49 10.68 8.37
N SER A 75 8.79 10.12 7.37
CA SER A 75 7.51 10.63 6.86
C SER A 75 6.33 10.47 7.82
N GLY A 76 6.44 9.59 8.82
CA GLY A 76 5.32 9.15 9.66
C GLY A 76 4.31 8.23 8.96
N PHE A 77 4.51 7.90 7.68
CA PHE A 77 3.57 7.10 6.88
C PHE A 77 3.33 5.70 7.45
N SER A 78 4.35 5.12 8.09
CA SER A 78 4.30 3.82 8.75
C SER A 78 3.79 2.71 7.82
N ALA A 79 4.51 2.50 6.71
CA ALA A 79 4.16 1.49 5.72
C ALA A 79 4.28 0.07 6.28
N THR A 80 3.13 -0.52 6.58
CA THR A 80 2.98 -1.90 7.03
C THR A 80 3.05 -2.89 5.86
N PRO A 81 3.82 -4.00 5.96
CA PRO A 81 3.97 -4.94 4.85
C PRO A 81 2.83 -5.96 4.79
N ALA A 82 1.63 -5.49 4.44
CA ALA A 82 0.46 -6.36 4.31
C ALA A 82 0.48 -7.29 3.08
N GLY A 83 1.50 -7.16 2.24
CA GLY A 83 1.64 -7.89 0.99
C GLY A 83 0.63 -7.42 -0.05
N GLY A 84 0.17 -8.37 -0.85
CA GLY A 84 -0.95 -8.21 -1.76
C GLY A 84 -1.63 -9.55 -2.00
N ARG A 85 -2.88 -9.51 -2.45
CA ARG A 85 -3.61 -10.69 -2.86
C ARG A 85 -3.74 -10.69 -4.37
N GLY A 86 -3.14 -11.67 -5.03
CA GLY A 86 -3.26 -11.81 -6.48
C GLY A 86 -4.69 -12.11 -6.92
N ARG A 87 -4.97 -11.94 -8.21
CA ARG A 87 -6.29 -12.24 -8.83
C ARG A 87 -6.81 -13.65 -8.50
N LEU A 88 -5.92 -14.64 -8.45
CA LEU A 88 -6.27 -16.05 -8.16
C LEU A 88 -6.39 -16.36 -6.67
N GLY A 89 -6.32 -15.34 -5.81
CA GLY A 89 -6.59 -15.47 -4.40
C GLY A 89 -5.41 -15.95 -3.56
N SER A 90 -4.24 -16.23 -4.15
CA SER A 90 -3.00 -16.47 -3.39
C SER A 90 -2.68 -15.24 -2.55
N ALA A 91 -2.66 -15.43 -1.22
CA ALA A 91 -2.15 -14.44 -0.29
C ALA A 91 -0.62 -14.44 -0.44
N GLY A 92 -0.08 -13.42 -1.10
CA GLY A 92 1.34 -13.30 -1.35
C GLY A 92 1.93 -12.26 -0.41
N ASP A 93 2.86 -12.72 0.44
CA ASP A 93 4.00 -11.91 0.84
C ASP A 93 3.78 -10.85 1.93
N ALA A 94 2.84 -11.10 2.85
CA ALA A 94 2.81 -10.39 4.13
C ALA A 94 4.17 -10.49 4.82
N GLY A 95 4.67 -9.36 5.32
CA GLY A 95 6.02 -9.21 5.84
C GLY A 95 7.10 -8.87 4.80
N TYR A 96 6.80 -8.92 3.50
CA TYR A 96 7.78 -8.64 2.44
C TYR A 96 7.42 -7.48 1.52
N TYR A 97 6.14 -7.22 1.28
CA TYR A 97 5.71 -6.13 0.43
C TYR A 97 4.67 -5.30 1.13
N ALA A 98 4.61 -4.03 0.78
CA ALA A 98 3.51 -3.17 1.17
C ALA A 98 2.91 -2.60 -0.10
N THR A 99 1.61 -2.79 -0.32
CA THR A 99 0.94 -2.33 -1.54
C THR A 99 -0.34 -1.59 -1.20
N TRP A 100 -0.61 -0.50 -1.92
CA TRP A 100 -1.82 0.29 -1.73
C TRP A 100 -2.47 0.63 -3.05
N TRP A 101 -3.80 0.55 -3.08
CA TRP A 101 -4.57 1.11 -4.18
C TRP A 101 -4.41 2.62 -4.25
N SER A 102 -4.37 3.12 -5.47
CA SER A 102 -4.82 4.47 -5.80
C SER A 102 -6.29 4.40 -6.23
N SER A 103 -7.06 5.48 -6.06
CA SER A 103 -8.40 5.62 -6.63
C SER A 103 -8.40 5.80 -8.16
N THR A 104 -7.24 6.01 -8.79
CA THR A 104 -7.14 6.23 -10.24
C THR A 104 -7.24 4.91 -11.03
N SER A 105 -8.30 4.78 -11.81
CA SER A 105 -8.44 3.71 -12.80
C SER A 105 -7.45 3.89 -13.95
N SER A 106 -6.81 2.80 -14.40
CA SER A 106 -5.98 2.80 -15.61
C SER A 106 -6.83 2.48 -16.84
N ASP A 107 -7.68 1.47 -16.72
CA ASP A 107 -8.59 0.99 -17.77
C ASP A 107 -9.75 0.18 -17.13
N PRO A 108 -10.68 -0.42 -17.88
CA PRO A 108 -11.78 -1.20 -17.30
C PRO A 108 -11.33 -2.38 -16.42
N THR A 109 -10.16 -2.96 -16.66
CA THR A 109 -9.61 -4.14 -15.98
C THR A 109 -8.60 -3.79 -14.89
N TYR A 110 -7.84 -2.71 -15.04
CA TYR A 110 -6.71 -2.36 -14.17
C TYR A 110 -6.87 -0.98 -13.50
N ALA A 111 -6.28 -0.83 -12.33
CA ALA A 111 -6.18 0.43 -11.59
C ALA A 111 -4.76 0.62 -11.06
N TRP A 112 -4.36 1.86 -10.81
CA TRP A 112 -3.03 2.15 -10.31
C TRP A 112 -2.88 1.69 -8.85
N HIS A 113 -1.74 1.09 -8.53
CA HIS A 113 -1.33 0.80 -7.16
C HIS A 113 0.13 1.22 -6.97
N TRP A 114 0.52 1.41 -5.72
CA TRP A 114 1.88 1.75 -5.31
C TRP A 114 2.42 0.67 -4.39
N GLY A 115 3.71 0.37 -4.50
CA GLY A 115 4.31 -0.74 -3.78
C GLY A 115 5.72 -0.46 -3.28
N LEU A 116 6.00 -0.91 -2.06
CA LEU A 116 7.34 -1.08 -1.50
C LEU A 116 7.77 -2.53 -1.61
N TYR A 117 8.99 -2.72 -2.11
CA TYR A 117 9.65 -4.01 -2.22
C TYR A 117 10.48 -4.31 -0.96
N PRO A 118 10.78 -5.58 -0.68
CA PRO A 118 11.47 -5.99 0.55
C PRO A 118 12.95 -5.57 0.64
N ASP A 119 13.58 -5.22 -0.48
CA ASP A 119 15.04 -5.18 -0.64
C ASP A 119 15.58 -3.81 -1.07
N ARG A 120 14.72 -2.79 -1.13
CA ARG A 120 15.07 -1.46 -1.67
C ARG A 120 14.29 -0.33 -1.02
N ASN A 121 14.84 0.87 -1.10
CA ASN A 121 14.21 2.10 -0.61
C ASN A 121 13.33 2.78 -1.68
N SER A 122 13.23 2.19 -2.89
CA SER A 122 12.37 2.73 -3.92
C SER A 122 10.91 2.33 -3.76
N ILE A 123 10.01 3.22 -4.16
CA ILE A 123 8.59 2.97 -4.33
C ILE A 123 8.26 2.92 -5.82
N ARG A 124 7.41 1.97 -6.22
CA ARG A 124 7.04 1.77 -7.62
C ARG A 124 5.53 1.83 -7.80
N SER A 125 5.10 2.20 -9.00
CA SER A 125 3.70 2.17 -9.41
C SER A 125 3.53 1.29 -10.63
N ASN A 126 2.45 0.50 -10.66
CA ASN A 126 2.05 -0.28 -11.81
C ASN A 126 0.52 -0.38 -11.87
N PRO A 127 -0.07 -0.68 -13.04
CA PRO A 127 -1.47 -1.12 -13.11
C PRO A 127 -1.62 -2.50 -12.44
N GLY A 128 -2.50 -2.59 -11.45
CA GLY A 128 -2.91 -3.83 -10.78
C GLY A 128 -4.31 -4.23 -11.21
N ASN A 129 -4.55 -5.54 -11.34
CA ASN A 129 -5.87 -6.03 -11.74
C ASN A 129 -6.91 -5.68 -10.66
N LYS A 130 -8.07 -5.13 -11.04
CA LYS A 130 -9.11 -4.70 -10.09
C LYS A 130 -9.68 -5.82 -9.20
N SER A 131 -9.44 -7.08 -9.58
CA SER A 131 -9.80 -8.27 -8.78
C SER A 131 -8.76 -8.67 -7.72
N SER A 132 -7.55 -8.10 -7.78
CA SER A 132 -6.52 -8.24 -6.74
C SER A 132 -6.92 -7.51 -5.46
N GLY A 133 -6.29 -7.86 -4.34
CA GLY A 133 -6.46 -7.19 -3.05
C GLY A 133 -5.20 -6.42 -2.65
N PHE A 134 -5.33 -5.11 -2.40
CA PHE A 134 -4.26 -4.26 -1.85
C PHE A 134 -4.78 -3.45 -0.68
N SER A 135 -3.89 -2.94 0.16
CA SER A 135 -4.29 -2.07 1.27
C SER A 135 -4.84 -0.74 0.75
N VAL A 136 -5.52 -0.01 1.63
CA VAL A 136 -6.06 1.32 1.34
C VAL A 136 -5.57 2.28 2.41
N ARG A 137 -5.24 3.50 1.99
CA ARG A 137 -5.03 4.65 2.87
C ARG A 137 -6.07 5.69 2.53
N CYS A 138 -6.46 6.47 3.53
CA CYS A 138 -7.33 7.62 3.36
C CYS A 138 -6.52 8.87 3.67
N ILE A 139 -6.68 9.91 2.85
CA ILE A 139 -6.15 11.25 3.09
C ILE A 139 -7.32 12.22 3.21
N LYS A 140 -7.10 13.30 3.96
CA LYS A 140 -8.13 14.29 4.21
C LYS A 140 -8.25 15.21 3.00
N ASP A 141 -9.47 15.61 2.68
CA ASP A 141 -9.79 16.62 1.64
C ASP A 141 -9.26 18.01 2.01
#